data_AF-A0A255PW01-F1
#
_entry.id   AF-A0A255PW01-F1
#
_cell.length_a   1.000
_cell.length_b   1.000
_cell.length_c   1.000
_cell.angle_alpha   90.00
_cell.angle_beta   90.00
_cell.angle_gamma   90.00
#
_symmetry.space_group_name_H-M   'P 1'
#
loop_
_entity.id
_entity.type
_entity.pdbx_description
1 polymer ?
#
loop_
_entity_poly.entity_id
_entity_poly.type
_entity_poly.pdbx_seq_one_letter_code
_entity_poly.pdbx_strand_id
1 'polypeptide(L)'
;MRRLVEAIEAFEAIEDDEACAKAVSEALAQWPDHHSKLRALRQRRVQALKAQGKTWAEIGELLGGITAARAQQIGAGLSGATRKKKGPADG
;
A
#
# COMPACT_ATOMS: atom_id res chain seq x y z
N MET A 1 3.83 -12.03 -0.35
CA MET A 1 2.43 -11.99 -0.83
C MET A 1 1.48 -12.92 -0.07
N ARG A 2 1.98 -13.97 0.61
CA ARG A 2 1.19 -15.03 1.26
C ARG A 2 -0.04 -14.55 2.05
N ARG A 3 0.10 -13.51 2.88
CA ARG A 3 -1.00 -13.00 3.74
C ARG A 3 -2.24 -12.50 3.00
N LEU A 4 -2.08 -11.89 1.82
CA LEU A 4 -3.25 -11.44 1.04
C LEU A 4 -3.89 -12.62 0.30
N VAL A 5 -3.07 -13.57 -0.16
CA VAL A 5 -3.55 -14.81 -0.79
C VAL A 5 -4.35 -15.64 0.21
N GLU A 6 -3.84 -15.84 1.43
CA GLU A 6 -4.54 -16.52 2.52
C GLU A 6 -5.90 -15.87 2.84
N ALA A 7 -6.00 -14.54 2.74
CA ALA A 7 -7.27 -13.84 2.95
C ALA A 7 -8.26 -14.07 1.81
N ILE A 8 -7.78 -14.20 0.57
CA ILE A 8 -8.61 -14.53 -0.60
C ILE A 8 -9.08 -15.98 -0.49
N GLU A 9 -8.19 -16.91 -0.19
CA GLU A 9 -8.50 -18.33 0.05
C GLU A 9 -9.54 -18.48 1.17
N ALA A 10 -9.50 -17.63 2.20
CA ALA A 10 -10.51 -17.64 3.27
C ALA A 10 -11.90 -17.19 2.80
N PHE A 11 -12.00 -16.31 1.81
CA PHE A 11 -13.29 -15.98 1.17
C PHE A 11 -13.76 -17.12 0.26
N GLU A 12 -12.86 -17.71 -0.52
CA GLU A 12 -13.17 -18.85 -1.40
C GLU A 12 -13.64 -20.10 -0.61
N ALA A 13 -13.20 -20.24 0.64
CA ALA A 13 -13.65 -21.31 1.53
C ALA A 13 -15.07 -21.12 2.09
N ILE A 14 -15.74 -19.99 1.83
CA ILE A 14 -17.14 -19.78 2.19
C ILE A 14 -18.02 -20.51 1.16
N GLU A 15 -18.62 -21.63 1.57
CA GLU A 15 -19.43 -22.49 0.68
C GLU A 15 -20.76 -21.85 0.23
N ASP A 16 -21.32 -20.96 1.04
CA ASP A 16 -22.57 -20.26 0.71
C ASP A 16 -22.28 -19.04 -0.19
N ASP A 17 -22.80 -19.07 -1.41
CA ASP A 17 -22.54 -18.04 -2.43
C ASP A 17 -23.00 -16.65 -1.98
N GLU A 18 -24.15 -16.55 -1.30
CA GLU A 18 -24.69 -15.27 -0.82
C GLU A 18 -23.80 -14.67 0.28
N ALA A 19 -23.42 -15.48 1.27
CA ALA A 19 -22.51 -15.09 2.34
C ALA A 19 -21.12 -14.70 1.80
N CYS A 20 -20.59 -15.46 0.84
CA CYS A 20 -19.31 -15.16 0.20
C CYS A 20 -19.36 -13.82 -0.54
N ALA A 21 -20.35 -13.63 -1.41
CA ALA A 21 -20.54 -12.40 -2.17
C ALA A 21 -20.69 -11.18 -1.26
N LYS A 22 -21.44 -11.31 -0.16
CA LYS A 22 -21.62 -10.23 0.83
C LYS A 22 -20.31 -9.89 1.54
N ALA A 23 -19.59 -10.90 2.05
CA ALA A 23 -18.34 -10.70 2.77
C ALA A 23 -17.26 -10.05 1.88
N VAL A 24 -17.12 -10.52 0.64
CA VAL A 24 -16.21 -9.93 -0.35
C VAL A 24 -16.60 -8.48 -0.67
N SER A 25 -17.90 -8.20 -0.85
CA SER A 25 -18.39 -6.84 -1.12
C SER A 25 -18.06 -5.87 0.02
N GLU A 26 -18.23 -6.30 1.27
CA GLU A 26 -17.87 -5.49 2.45
C GLU A 26 -16.36 -5.22 2.52
N ALA A 27 -15.53 -6.22 2.20
CA ALA A 27 -14.08 -6.07 2.15
C ALA A 27 -13.64 -5.09 1.04
N LEU A 28 -14.27 -5.18 -0.13
CA LEU A 28 -14.03 -4.29 -1.26
C LEU A 28 -14.48 -2.85 -0.97
N ALA A 29 -15.61 -2.67 -0.29
CA ALA A 29 -16.09 -1.35 0.12
C ALA A 29 -15.10 -0.64 1.07
N GLN A 30 -14.48 -1.40 1.98
CA GLN A 30 -13.47 -0.89 2.92
C GLN A 30 -12.05 -0.86 2.35
N TRP A 31 -11.83 -1.38 1.14
CA TRP A 31 -10.52 -1.44 0.52
C TRP A 31 -9.80 -0.09 0.42
N PRO A 32 -10.46 1.05 0.12
CA PRO A 32 -9.78 2.35 0.11
C PRO A 32 -9.10 2.69 1.45
N ASP A 33 -9.74 2.36 2.56
CA ASP A 33 -9.21 2.61 3.91
C ASP A 33 -8.10 1.61 4.24
N HIS A 34 -8.30 0.32 3.96
CA HIS A 34 -7.27 -0.71 4.16
C HIS A 34 -6.02 -0.43 3.33
N HIS A 35 -6.20 -0.09 2.06
CA HIS A 35 -5.11 0.31 1.16
C HIS A 35 -4.38 1.54 1.70
N SER A 36 -5.10 2.56 2.20
CA SER A 36 -4.49 3.75 2.82
C SER A 36 -3.67 3.40 4.07
N LYS A 37 -4.19 2.53 4.94
CA LYS A 37 -3.49 2.01 6.12
C LYS A 37 -2.21 1.26 5.74
N LEU A 38 -2.25 0.41 4.71
CA LEU A 38 -1.08 -0.31 4.19
C LEU A 38 -0.01 0.64 3.65
N ARG A 39 -0.41 1.69 2.92
CA ARG A 39 0.54 2.70 2.42
C ARG A 39 1.21 3.46 3.57
N ALA A 40 0.44 3.88 4.57
CA ALA A 40 0.98 4.57 5.74
C ALA A 40 1.91 3.66 6.55
N LEU A 41 1.58 2.37 6.69
CA LEU A 41 2.47 1.39 7.29
C LEU A 41 3.78 1.27 6.50
N ARG A 42 3.71 1.13 5.17
CA ARG A 42 4.90 1.05 4.31
C ARG A 42 5.78 2.29 4.44
N GLN A 43 5.19 3.49 4.41
CA GLN A 43 5.92 4.75 4.61
C GLN A 43 6.68 4.74 5.95
N ARG A 44 5.99 4.40 7.05
CA ARG A 44 6.61 4.34 8.38
C ARG A 44 7.78 3.36 8.44
N ARG A 45 7.65 2.18 7.82
CA ARG A 45 8.73 1.18 7.76
C ARG A 45 9.91 1.65 6.91
N VAL A 46 9.66 2.30 5.78
CA VAL A 46 10.72 2.90 4.96
C VAL A 46 11.49 3.98 5.71
N GLN A 47 10.80 4.85 6.45
CA GLN A 47 11.46 5.86 7.28
C GLN A 47 12.26 5.23 8.43
N ALA A 48 11.75 4.17 9.05
CA ALA A 48 12.50 3.44 10.08
C ALA A 48 13.79 2.81 9.51
N LEU A 49 13.73 2.21 8.32
CA LEU A 49 14.93 1.69 7.63
C LEU A 49 15.94 2.80 7.34
N LYS A 50 15.45 3.99 6.94
CA LYS A 50 16.31 5.15 6.72
C LYS A 50 16.98 5.62 8.01
N ALA A 51 16.24 5.65 9.11
CA ALA A 51 16.76 6.01 10.44
C ALA A 51 17.78 4.99 10.97
N GLN A 52 17.71 3.73 10.54
CA GLN A 52 18.71 2.69 10.82
C GLN A 52 19.98 2.80 9.98
N GLY A 53 20.11 3.84 9.15
CA GLY A 53 21.32 4.11 8.37
C GLY A 53 21.32 3.60 6.94
N LYS A 54 20.27 2.88 6.49
CA LYS A 54 20.20 2.42 5.09
C LYS A 54 20.13 3.59 4.10
N THR A 55 20.76 3.42 2.95
CA THR A 55 20.62 4.33 1.80
C THR A 55 19.29 4.09 1.09
N TRP A 56 18.84 5.09 0.32
CA TRP A 56 17.63 4.93 -0.49
C TRP A 56 17.76 3.86 -1.56
N ALA A 57 18.97 3.61 -2.07
CA ALA A 57 19.25 2.54 -3.01
C ALA A 57 19.04 1.17 -2.36
N GLU A 58 19.65 0.91 -1.20
CA GLU A 58 19.46 -0.35 -0.47
C GLU A 58 18.00 -0.59 -0.08
N ILE A 59 17.29 0.46 0.34
CA ILE A 59 15.86 0.35 0.63
C ILE A 59 15.07 0.02 -0.65
N GLY A 60 15.44 0.61 -1.78
CA GLY A 60 14.83 0.33 -3.08
C GLY A 60 14.98 -1.14 -3.49
N GLU A 61 16.20 -1.68 -3.35
CA GLU A 61 16.48 -3.10 -3.58
C GLU A 61 15.65 -4.00 -2.66
N LEU A 62 15.61 -3.71 -1.35
CA LEU A 62 14.82 -4.46 -0.37
C LEU A 62 13.31 -4.47 -0.66
N LEU A 63 12.80 -3.42 -1.30
CA LEU A 63 11.37 -3.30 -1.64
C LEU A 63 11.01 -3.98 -2.97
N GLY A 64 11.92 -4.77 -3.55
CA GLY A 64 11.72 -5.48 -4.80
C GLY A 64 12.35 -4.78 -6.00
N GLY A 65 13.54 -4.19 -5.83
CA GLY A 65 14.30 -3.60 -6.94
C GLY A 65 13.74 -2.29 -7.49
N ILE A 66 13.12 -1.47 -6.63
CA ILE A 66 12.66 -0.13 -7.05
C ILE A 66 13.80 0.89 -6.98
N THR A 67 13.73 1.95 -7.78
CA THR A 67 14.76 3.00 -7.77
C THR A 67 14.85 3.73 -6.43
N ALA A 68 16.04 4.26 -6.10
CA ALA A 68 16.26 5.08 -4.91
C ALA A 68 15.30 6.27 -4.81
N ALA A 69 15.04 6.94 -5.94
CA ALA A 69 14.07 8.04 -6.01
C ALA A 69 12.65 7.57 -5.64
N ARG A 70 12.25 6.36 -6.06
CA ARG A 70 10.95 5.80 -5.70
C ARG A 70 10.87 5.46 -4.21
N ALA A 71 11.94 4.90 -3.64
CA ALA A 71 12.02 4.63 -2.20
C ALA A 71 11.92 5.94 -1.38
N GLN A 72 12.61 7.00 -1.80
CA GLN A 72 12.52 8.32 -1.17
C GLN A 72 11.10 8.89 -1.21
N GLN A 73 10.41 8.81 -2.37
CA GLN A 73 9.01 9.25 -2.49
C GLN A 73 8.09 8.49 -1.53
N ILE A 74 8.30 7.18 -1.36
CA ILE A 74 7.53 6.37 -0.41
C ILE A 74 7.78 6.87 1.02
N GLY A 75 9.04 7.11 1.41
CA GLY A 75 9.37 7.65 2.74
C GLY A 75 8.75 9.02 3.00
N ALA A 76 8.71 9.88 1.98
CA ALA A 76 8.07 11.19 2.03
C ALA A 76 6.52 11.14 2.00
N GLY A 77 5.92 9.95 1.90
CA GLY A 77 4.45 9.81 1.78
C GLY A 77 3.89 10.27 0.43
N LEU A 78 4.76 10.54 -0.55
CA LEU A 78 4.36 11.04 -1.87
C LEU A 78 3.80 9.89 -2.70
N SER A 79 2.48 9.91 -2.88
CA SER A 79 1.78 9.10 -3.88
C SER A 79 1.48 9.93 -5.14
N GLY A 80 1.37 9.26 -6.30
CA GLY A 80 0.94 9.91 -7.55
C GLY A 80 -0.40 10.64 -7.44
N ALA A 81 -1.28 10.25 -6.50
CA ALA A 81 -2.53 10.96 -6.22
C ALA A 81 -2.31 12.35 -5.60
N THR A 82 -1.24 12.53 -4.81
CA THR A 82 -0.86 13.82 -4.22
C THR A 82 -0.42 14.83 -5.29
N ARG A 83 0.18 14.37 -6.41
CA ARG A 83 0.50 15.23 -7.56
C ARG A 83 -0.74 15.82 -8.22
N LYS A 84 -1.91 15.17 -8.13
CA LYS A 84 -3.15 15.66 -8.76
C LYS A 84 -3.85 16.75 -7.95
N LYS A 85 -3.51 16.97 -6.67
CA LYS A 85 -4.07 18.03 -5.82
C LYS A 85 -3.31 19.37 -5.87
N LYS A 86 -2.18 19.43 -6.57
CA LYS A 86 -1.42 20.68 -6.75
C LYS A 86 -1.29 21.01 -8.24
N GLY A 87 -2.29 21.73 -8.76
CA GLY A 87 -2.21 22.48 -10.02
C GLY A 87 -3.58 22.87 -10.58
N PRO A 88 -3.80 24.14 -10.99
CA PRO A 88 -3.27 25.40 -10.47
C PRO A 88 -4.33 26.17 -9.65
N ALA A 89 -3.88 26.95 -8.67
CA ALA A 89 -4.62 28.13 -8.24
C ALA A 89 -4.14 29.26 -9.17
N ASP A 90 -4.92 29.59 -10.20
CA ASP A 90 -4.95 30.90 -10.87
C ASP A 90 -6.10 30.92 -11.89
N GLY A 91 -7.01 31.91 -11.79
CA GLY A 91 -8.11 32.19 -12.71
C GLY A 91 -9.44 32.48 -12.02
#